data_AF-A0A8D8CR05-F1
#
_entry.id   AF-A0A8D8CR05-F1
#
_cell.length_a   1.000
_cell.length_b   1.000
_cell.length_c   1.000
_cell.angle_alpha   90.00
_cell.angle_beta   90.00
_cell.angle_gamma   90.00
#
_symmetry.space_group_name_H-M   'P 1'
#
loop_
_entity.id
_entity.type
_entity.pdbx_description
1 polymer ?
#
loop_
_entity_poly.entity_id
_entity_poly.type
_entity_poly.pdbx_seq_one_letter_code
_entity_poly.pdbx_strand_id
1 'polypeptide(L)'
;ASLMEIRALMRKHEAFESDLAAHQDRVEQIAAIAQELNELDFYDAATINAQCQGICDQWDNLGTLTQKRRESLERVEKLWETIDQLYLEFAKRAAPFNNWMDGAMEDLQDMFIVHSIEEIQSLITAHDQFKATLPEADKERMAIM
;
A
#
# COMPACT_ATOMS: atom_id res chain seq x y z
N ALA A 1 2.81 7.94 -7.70
CA ALA A 1 1.91 6.78 -7.76
C ALA A 1 1.06 6.82 -6.50
N SER A 2 -0.26 6.76 -6.59
CA SER A 2 -1.16 6.62 -5.42
C SER A 2 -1.59 5.16 -5.24
N LEU A 3 -2.08 4.80 -4.06
CA LEU A 3 -2.66 3.47 -3.81
C LEU A 3 -3.77 3.13 -4.83
N MET A 4 -4.58 4.12 -5.21
CA MET A 4 -5.63 3.96 -6.22
C MET A 4 -5.07 3.66 -7.61
N GLU A 5 -3.98 4.32 -8.00
CA GLU A 5 -3.30 4.06 -9.27
C GLU A 5 -2.70 2.65 -9.31
N ILE A 6 -2.08 2.19 -8.23
CA ILE A 6 -1.51 0.83 -8.12
C ILE A 6 -2.62 -0.21 -8.21
N ARG A 7 -3.74 -0.03 -7.48
CA ARG A 7 -4.92 -0.91 -7.57
C ARG A 7 -5.56 -0.93 -8.96
N ALA A 8 -5.52 0.19 -9.68
CA ALA A 8 -5.99 0.25 -11.06
C ALA A 8 -5.04 -0.53 -12.00
N LEU A 9 -3.72 -0.45 -11.78
CA LEU A 9 -2.73 -1.23 -12.53
C LEU A 9 -2.87 -2.74 -12.24
N MET A 10 -3.12 -3.13 -10.99
CA MET A 10 -3.40 -4.52 -10.61
C MET A 10 -4.61 -5.07 -11.37
N ARG A 11 -5.74 -4.37 -11.36
CA ARG A 11 -6.94 -4.80 -12.12
C ARG A 11 -6.71 -4.93 -13.62
N LYS A 12 -5.91 -4.02 -14.21
CA LYS A 12 -5.51 -4.14 -15.62
C LYS A 12 -4.61 -5.35 -15.86
N HIS A 13 -3.73 -5.66 -14.90
CA HIS A 13 -2.84 -6.81 -14.96
C HIS A 13 -3.61 -8.13 -14.82
N GLU A 14 -4.60 -8.20 -13.93
CA GLU A 14 -5.53 -9.34 -13.81
C GLU A 14 -6.30 -9.60 -15.11
N ALA A 15 -6.76 -8.54 -15.78
CA ALA A 15 -7.43 -8.67 -17.08
C ALA A 15 -6.46 -9.21 -18.15
N PHE A 16 -5.22 -8.74 -18.16
CA PHE A 16 -4.17 -9.27 -19.03
C PHE A 16 -3.87 -10.75 -18.74
N GLU A 17 -3.83 -11.16 -17.48
CA GLU A 17 -3.58 -12.54 -17.09
C GLU A 17 -4.72 -13.48 -17.47
N SER A 18 -5.96 -13.00 -17.41
CA SER A 18 -7.12 -13.73 -17.91
C SER A 18 -7.07 -13.94 -19.42
N ASP A 19 -6.72 -12.88 -20.16
CA ASP A 19 -6.53 -12.95 -21.62
C ASP A 19 -5.36 -13.88 -22.01
N LEU A 20 -4.25 -13.80 -21.26
CA LEU A 20 -3.12 -14.71 -21.41
C LEU A 20 -3.56 -16.16 -21.16
N ALA A 21 -4.29 -16.45 -20.07
CA ALA A 21 -4.78 -17.79 -19.79
C ALA A 21 -5.72 -18.33 -20.89
N ALA A 22 -6.53 -17.47 -21.51
CA ALA A 22 -7.41 -17.86 -22.61
C ALA A 22 -6.66 -18.29 -23.89
N HIS A 23 -5.41 -17.86 -24.04
CA HIS A 23 -4.55 -18.25 -25.16
C HIS A 23 -3.75 -19.56 -24.94
N GLN A 24 -3.78 -20.11 -23.72
CA GLN A 24 -3.08 -21.36 -23.37
C GLN A 24 -3.47 -22.53 -24.29
N ASP A 25 -4.77 -22.76 -24.47
CA ASP A 25 -5.30 -23.86 -25.31
C ASP A 25 -4.77 -23.79 -26.76
N ARG A 26 -4.59 -22.57 -27.28
CA ARG A 26 -4.06 -22.38 -28.63
C ARG A 26 -2.58 -22.75 -28.73
N VAL A 27 -1.78 -22.48 -27.69
CA VAL A 27 -0.37 -22.91 -27.63
C VAL A 27 -0.29 -24.43 -27.55
N GLU A 28 -1.14 -25.04 -26.73
CA GLU A 28 -1.23 -26.51 -26.59
C GLU A 28 -1.64 -27.19 -27.91
N GLN A 29 -2.59 -26.62 -28.65
CA GLN A 29 -2.97 -27.12 -29.97
C GLN A 29 -1.84 -27.03 -31.00
N ILE A 30 -1.08 -25.94 -31.02
CA ILE A 30 0.09 -25.80 -31.91
C ILE A 30 1.12 -26.90 -31.59
N ALA A 31 1.38 -27.14 -30.31
CA ALA A 31 2.28 -28.21 -29.87
C ALA A 31 1.77 -29.60 -30.26
N ALA A 32 0.47 -29.87 -30.09
CA ALA A 32 -0.15 -31.13 -30.46
C ALA A 32 -0.07 -31.39 -31.98
N ILE A 33 -0.33 -30.38 -32.82
CA ILE A 33 -0.22 -30.49 -34.28
C ILE A 33 1.24 -30.73 -34.69
N ALA A 34 2.19 -30.03 -34.08
CA ALA A 34 3.62 -30.26 -34.33
C ALA A 34 4.01 -31.71 -33.98
N GLN A 35 3.50 -32.24 -32.87
CA GLN A 35 3.72 -33.63 -32.48
C GLN A 35 3.12 -34.63 -33.48
N GLU A 36 1.86 -34.43 -33.93
CA GLU A 36 1.22 -35.30 -34.93
C GLU A 36 2.00 -35.31 -36.26
N LEU A 37 2.53 -34.16 -36.70
CA LEU A 37 3.38 -34.08 -37.90
C LEU A 37 4.70 -34.84 -37.76
N ASN A 38 5.24 -34.97 -36.55
CA ASN A 38 6.39 -35.83 -36.29
C ASN A 38 6.02 -37.31 -36.40
N GLU A 39 4.88 -37.71 -35.83
CA GLU A 39 4.41 -39.10 -35.85
C GLU A 39 4.11 -39.60 -37.28
N LEU A 40 3.80 -38.68 -38.20
CA LEU A 40 3.57 -38.94 -39.63
C LEU A 40 4.83 -38.84 -40.49
N ASP A 41 6.02 -38.67 -39.89
CA ASP A 41 7.30 -38.49 -40.60
C ASP A 41 7.24 -37.37 -41.67
N PHE A 42 6.59 -36.24 -41.35
CA PHE A 42 6.48 -35.12 -42.29
C PHE A 42 7.87 -34.62 -42.72
N TYR A 43 8.07 -34.43 -44.03
CA TYR A 43 9.39 -34.18 -44.62
C TYR A 43 10.12 -32.95 -44.06
N ASP A 44 9.39 -31.96 -43.53
CA ASP A 44 9.93 -30.72 -42.96
C ASP A 44 9.56 -30.56 -41.46
N ALA A 45 9.35 -31.67 -40.75
CA ALA A 45 9.00 -31.68 -39.33
C ALA A 45 10.05 -30.94 -38.46
N ALA A 46 11.32 -30.98 -38.85
CA ALA A 46 12.40 -30.27 -38.14
C ALA A 46 12.18 -28.75 -38.08
N THR A 47 11.75 -28.13 -39.19
CA THR A 47 11.45 -26.70 -39.24
C THR A 47 10.25 -26.36 -38.36
N ILE A 48 9.19 -27.18 -38.42
CA ILE A 48 7.98 -27.00 -37.63
C ILE A 48 8.28 -27.12 -36.13
N ASN A 49 9.07 -28.11 -35.73
CA ASN A 49 9.49 -28.29 -34.33
C ASN A 49 10.29 -27.10 -33.82
N ALA A 50 11.22 -26.57 -34.62
CA ALA A 50 12.00 -25.40 -34.24
C ALA A 50 11.09 -24.17 -34.02
N GLN A 51 10.08 -23.98 -34.87
CA GLN A 51 9.09 -22.91 -34.69
C GLN A 51 8.20 -23.12 -33.46
N CYS A 52 7.69 -24.35 -33.27
CA CYS A 52 6.88 -24.70 -32.13
C CYS A 52 7.65 -24.49 -30.81
N GLN A 53 8.90 -24.95 -30.75
CA GLN A 53 9.75 -24.75 -29.58
C GLN A 53 9.95 -23.26 -29.30
N GLY A 54 10.22 -22.45 -30.33
CA GLY A 54 10.35 -21.00 -30.18
C GLY A 54 9.08 -20.32 -29.65
N ILE A 55 7.89 -20.83 -30.01
CA ILE A 55 6.61 -20.35 -29.46
C ILE A 55 6.47 -20.75 -27.99
N CYS A 56 6.75 -22.01 -27.64
CA CYS A 56 6.68 -22.50 -26.27
C CYS A 56 7.66 -21.76 -25.35
N ASP A 57 8.91 -21.55 -25.77
CA ASP A 57 9.91 -20.82 -24.99
C ASP A 57 9.48 -19.36 -24.74
N GLN A 58 8.89 -18.71 -25.74
CA GLN A 58 8.35 -17.36 -25.59
C GLN A 58 7.16 -17.33 -24.64
N TRP A 59 6.30 -18.34 -24.70
CA TRP A 59 5.15 -18.49 -23.83
C TRP A 59 5.56 -18.64 -22.36
N ASP A 60 6.51 -19.54 -22.07
CA ASP A 60 7.02 -19.78 -20.72
C ASP A 60 7.70 -18.53 -20.15
N ASN A 61 8.48 -17.83 -20.96
CA ASN A 61 9.08 -16.55 -20.58
C ASN A 61 8.01 -15.48 -20.32
N LEU A 62 6.98 -15.40 -21.14
CA LEU A 62 5.87 -14.47 -20.95
C LEU A 62 5.13 -14.75 -19.64
N GLY A 63 4.87 -16.02 -19.32
CA GLY A 63 4.31 -16.43 -18.03
C GLY A 63 5.18 -15.99 -16.85
N THR A 64 6.49 -16.22 -16.95
CA THR A 64 7.46 -15.81 -15.91
C THR A 64 7.49 -14.29 -15.70
N LEU A 65 7.53 -13.51 -16.79
CA LEU A 65 7.51 -12.04 -16.73
C LEU A 65 6.20 -11.50 -16.15
N THR A 66 5.08 -12.15 -16.50
CA THR A 66 3.75 -11.80 -16.01
C THR A 66 3.66 -12.00 -14.51
N GLN A 67 4.11 -13.16 -14.01
CA GLN A 67 4.13 -13.45 -12.58
C GLN A 67 5.07 -12.49 -11.80
N LYS A 68 6.27 -12.24 -12.32
CA LYS A 68 7.19 -11.26 -11.71
C LYS A 68 6.59 -9.86 -11.63
N ARG A 69 5.81 -9.46 -12.64
CA ARG A 69 5.11 -8.18 -12.65
C ARG A 69 4.00 -8.14 -11.59
N ARG A 70 3.20 -9.21 -11.44
CA ARG A 70 2.19 -9.34 -10.38
C ARG A 70 2.82 -9.16 -9.00
N GLU A 71 3.86 -9.92 -8.68
CA GLU A 71 4.56 -9.84 -7.39
C GLU A 71 5.11 -8.44 -7.10
N SER A 72 5.65 -7.77 -8.13
CA SER A 72 6.13 -6.40 -7.97
C SER A 72 5.00 -5.41 -7.69
N LEU A 73 3.84 -5.56 -8.33
CA LEU A 73 2.69 -4.69 -8.11
C LEU A 73 2.10 -4.91 -6.72
N GLU A 74 1.92 -6.16 -6.29
CA GLU A 74 1.43 -6.53 -4.95
C GLU A 74 2.36 -5.99 -3.85
N ARG A 75 3.68 -6.12 -4.03
CA ARG A 75 4.66 -5.57 -3.06
C ARG A 75 4.52 -4.06 -2.93
N VAL A 76 4.37 -3.36 -4.04
CA VAL A 76 4.22 -1.90 -4.05
C VAL A 76 2.87 -1.51 -3.42
N GLU A 77 1.79 -2.22 -3.72
CA GLU A 77 0.48 -2.01 -3.10
C GLU A 77 0.57 -2.11 -1.58
N LYS A 78 1.15 -3.20 -1.06
CA LYS A 78 1.31 -3.42 0.39
C LYS A 78 2.12 -2.32 1.06
N LEU A 79 3.16 -1.82 0.40
CA LEU A 79 3.95 -0.69 0.91
C LEU A 79 3.09 0.58 1.00
N TRP A 80 2.31 0.89 -0.03
CA TRP A 80 1.41 2.04 -0.02
C TRP A 80 0.31 1.93 1.04
N GLU A 81 -0.27 0.75 1.23
CA GLU A 81 -1.24 0.51 2.30
C GLU A 81 -0.63 0.73 3.69
N THR A 82 0.61 0.27 3.90
CA THR A 82 1.32 0.48 5.17
C THR A 82 1.59 1.96 5.42
N ILE A 83 2.01 2.69 4.39
CA ILE A 83 2.25 4.13 4.47
C ILE A 83 0.95 4.88 4.81
N ASP A 84 -0.15 4.56 4.11
CA ASP A 84 -1.46 5.18 4.33
C ASP A 84 -1.96 4.95 5.76
N GLN A 85 -1.80 3.72 6.26
CA GLN A 85 -2.14 3.37 7.65
C GLN A 85 -1.33 4.18 8.67
N LEU A 86 -0.01 4.30 8.46
CA LEU A 86 0.85 5.11 9.34
C LEU A 86 0.50 6.59 9.31
N TYR A 87 0.19 7.14 8.13
CA TYR A 87 -0.29 8.52 8.01
C TYR A 87 -1.61 8.73 8.75
N LEU A 88 -2.54 7.79 8.64
CA LEU A 88 -3.82 7.85 9.33
C LEU A 88 -3.65 7.78 10.85
N GLU A 89 -2.80 6.90 11.35
CA GLU A 89 -2.48 6.78 12.77
C GLU A 89 -1.83 8.05 13.32
N PHE A 90 -0.86 8.60 12.59
CA PHE A 90 -0.25 9.88 12.92
C PHE A 90 -1.31 10.98 12.99
N ALA A 91 -2.13 11.14 11.95
CA ALA A 91 -3.15 12.19 11.90
C ALA A 91 -4.17 12.07 13.05
N LYS A 92 -4.58 10.85 13.40
CA LYS A 92 -5.51 10.57 14.51
C LYS A 92 -4.96 11.00 15.87
N ARG A 93 -3.64 10.96 16.06
CA ARG A 93 -2.99 11.35 17.32
C ARG A 93 -2.57 12.82 17.33
N ALA A 94 -2.03 13.29 16.22
CA ALA A 94 -1.58 14.66 16.05
C ALA A 94 -2.74 15.67 16.12
N ALA A 95 -3.92 15.37 15.56
CA ALA A 95 -5.03 16.32 15.55
C ALA A 95 -5.57 16.64 16.97
N PRO A 96 -5.89 15.66 17.83
CA PRO A 96 -6.25 15.95 19.23
C PRO A 96 -5.13 16.63 20.01
N PHE A 97 -3.88 16.22 19.80
CA PHE A 97 -2.73 16.80 20.49
C PHE A 97 -2.50 18.27 20.12
N ASN A 98 -2.63 18.62 18.83
CA ASN A 98 -2.57 20.01 18.38
C ASN A 98 -3.70 20.84 18.98
N ASN A 99 -4.95 20.34 18.96
CA ASN A 99 -6.08 21.05 19.56
C ASN A 99 -5.87 21.30 21.07
N TRP A 100 -5.33 20.31 21.79
CA TRP A 100 -4.98 20.47 23.20
C TRP A 100 -3.89 21.54 23.39
N MET A 101 -2.87 21.54 22.53
CA MET A 101 -1.78 22.53 22.60
C MET A 101 -2.29 23.95 22.35
N ASP A 102 -3.17 24.12 21.37
CA ASP A 102 -3.81 25.41 21.06
C ASP A 102 -4.64 25.91 22.26
N GLY A 103 -5.48 25.05 22.84
CA GLY A 103 -6.26 25.40 24.03
C GLY A 103 -5.39 25.72 25.25
N ALA A 104 -4.33 24.94 25.49
CA ALA A 104 -3.38 25.20 26.56
C ALA A 104 -2.64 26.54 26.38
N MET A 105 -2.30 26.91 25.14
CA MET A 105 -1.68 28.20 24.84
C MET A 105 -2.65 29.36 25.11
N GLU A 106 -3.92 29.21 24.75
CA GLU A 106 -4.97 30.20 25.03
C GLU A 106 -5.17 30.37 26.55
N ASP A 107 -5.37 29.27 27.27
CA ASP A 107 -5.59 29.27 28.73
C ASP A 107 -4.41 29.91 29.49
N LEU A 108 -3.17 29.66 29.06
CA LEU A 108 -1.97 30.22 29.69
C LEU A 108 -1.76 31.71 29.40
N GLN A 109 -2.37 32.23 28.34
CA GLN A 109 -2.28 33.63 27.94
C GLN A 109 -3.51 34.46 28.40
N ASP A 110 -4.53 33.79 28.93
CA ASP A 110 -5.77 34.45 29.33
C ASP A 110 -5.56 35.44 30.49
N MET A 111 -6.17 36.62 30.34
CA MET A 111 -6.05 37.70 31.31
C MET A 111 -7.19 37.61 32.33
N PHE A 112 -6.87 37.25 33.57
CA PHE A 112 -7.85 37.12 34.64
C PHE A 112 -7.98 38.39 35.50
N ILE A 113 -9.21 38.65 35.97
CA ILE A 113 -9.53 39.69 36.95
C ILE A 113 -10.15 38.99 38.17
N VAL A 114 -9.56 39.20 39.34
CA VAL A 114 -9.93 38.54 40.60
C VAL A 114 -10.17 39.59 41.68
N HIS A 115 -11.14 39.33 42.55
CA HIS A 115 -11.57 40.23 43.62
C HIS A 115 -11.50 39.58 45.01
N SER A 116 -11.12 38.31 45.09
CA SER A 116 -10.93 37.59 46.36
C SER A 116 -9.71 36.66 46.36
N ILE A 117 -9.25 36.30 47.56
CA ILE A 117 -8.15 35.34 47.75
C ILE A 117 -8.57 33.92 47.32
N GLU A 118 -9.84 33.56 47.52
CA GLU A 118 -10.40 32.26 47.16
C GLU A 118 -10.41 32.03 45.64
N GLU A 119 -10.72 33.07 44.86
CA GLU A 119 -10.66 33.04 43.39
C GLU A 119 -9.22 32.79 42.90
N ILE A 120 -8.23 33.47 43.49
CA ILE A 120 -6.81 33.28 43.15
C ILE A 120 -6.35 31.87 43.51
N GLN A 121 -6.72 31.36 44.68
CA GLN A 121 -6.36 30.01 45.11
C GLN A 121 -6.96 28.93 44.19
N SER A 122 -8.17 29.16 43.69
CA SER A 122 -8.82 28.28 42.72
C SER A 122 -8.06 28.26 41.39
N LEU A 123 -7.62 29.43 40.88
CA LEU A 123 -6.79 29.52 39.66
C LEU A 123 -5.43 28.82 39.82
N ILE A 124 -4.75 29.01 40.96
CA ILE A 124 -3.48 28.32 41.26
C ILE A 124 -3.69 26.80 41.26
N THR A 125 -4.76 26.33 41.90
CA THR A 125 -5.11 24.90 41.97
C THR A 125 -5.37 24.34 40.57
N ALA A 126 -6.13 25.05 39.73
CA ALA A 126 -6.40 24.65 38.35
C ALA A 126 -5.11 24.58 37.51
N HIS A 127 -4.21 25.56 37.66
CA HIS A 127 -2.92 25.57 36.96
C HIS A 127 -1.98 24.44 37.43
N ASP A 128 -1.97 24.10 38.72
CA ASP A 128 -1.18 22.96 39.22
C ASP A 128 -1.75 21.62 38.73
N GLN A 129 -3.08 21.50 38.61
CA GLN A 129 -3.72 20.35 37.95
C GLN A 129 -3.35 20.27 36.47
N PHE A 130 -3.33 21.40 35.74
CA PHE A 130 -2.88 21.43 34.36
C PHE A 130 -1.42 20.97 34.23
N LYS A 131 -0.51 21.47 35.08
CA LYS A 131 0.89 21.03 35.11
C LYS A 131 1.05 19.52 35.31
N ALA A 132 0.16 18.90 36.09
CA ALA A 132 0.18 17.46 36.30
C ALA A 132 -0.15 16.65 35.02
N THR A 133 -0.78 17.27 34.01
CA THR A 133 -1.06 16.64 32.71
C THR A 133 0.12 16.72 31.72
N LEU A 134 1.07 17.65 31.92
CA LEU A 134 2.21 17.86 31.04
C LEU A 134 3.12 16.63 30.84
N PRO A 135 3.42 15.80 31.85
CA PRO A 135 4.23 14.60 31.64
C PRO A 135 3.57 13.58 30.72
N GLU A 136 2.23 13.47 30.75
CA GLU A 136 1.50 12.57 29.85
C GLU A 136 1.44 13.15 28.44
N ALA A 137 1.26 14.46 28.32
CA ALA A 137 1.34 15.17 27.04
C ALA A 137 2.74 15.06 26.40
N ASP A 138 3.83 15.07 27.18
CA ASP A 138 5.18 14.88 26.64
C ASP A 138 5.43 13.44 26.16
N LYS A 139 4.83 12.43 26.81
CA LYS A 139 4.83 11.06 26.28
C LYS A 139 4.07 10.96 24.96
N GLU A 140 2.91 11.60 24.86
CA GLU A 140 2.13 11.61 23.61
C GLU A 140 2.92 12.31 22.49
N ARG A 141 3.57 13.43 22.79
CA ARG A 141 4.49 14.13 21.88
C ARG A 141 5.64 13.24 21.40
N MET A 142 6.30 12.53 22.32
CA MET A 142 7.38 11.60 22.01
C MET A 142 6.92 10.40 21.18
N ALA A 143 5.65 10.02 21.28
CA ALA A 143 5.09 8.90 20.55
C ALA A 143 4.48 9.30 19.19
N ILE A 144 4.38 10.60 18.91
CA ILE A 144 3.99 11.18 17.60
C ILE A 144 5.23 11.52 16.75
N MET A 145 6.37 11.86 17.37
CA MET A 145 7.68 12.10 16.71
C MET A 145 8.45 10.82 16.41
#